data_AF-A0AAW6UUD7-F1
#
_entry.id   AF-A0AAW6UUD7-F1
#
_cell.length_a   1.000
_cell.length_b   1.000
_cell.length_c   1.000
_cell.angle_alpha   90.00
_cell.angle_beta   90.00
_cell.angle_gamma   90.00
#
_symmetry.space_group_name_H-M   'P 1'
#
loop_
_entity.id
_entity.type
_entity.pdbx_description
1 polymer ?
#
loop_
_entity_poly.entity_id
_entity_poly.type
_entity_poly.pdbx_seq_one_letter_code
_entity_poly.pdbx_strand_id
1 'polypeptide(L)'
;MAIEFYFLAIFLNSKCQQTLILGIYLSSLFLTACEQQKNKEPEFKAPMGPYGLPYRVGNLGGKAVLLGEEVEWLEYEDSPVLVLEHRYKGYKAPPRDFNSVITAFGVQIKYTTGIALVRYQGAPQESYRQYKAEIDSPYNQWVSIGVNSGVRYHPNLNNFFINWTVDSKTRSHKNMVNTNYIYIYILADKQEFGLEKYAPHPEWVKFSGYTETKDMYIQTDSTGNVMTIIFCTNSVVKERSAPRCNMYWNLEPFMKVQLEARFARVHLKDWQLIRKNSEKLIKSFAVDPKTLKHITE
;
A
#
# COMPACT_ATOMS: atom_id res chain seq x y z
N MET A 1 65.95 23.50 9.29
CA MET A 1 66.10 24.50 10.37
C MET A 1 64.89 25.44 10.25
N ALA A 2 64.25 25.73 11.38
CA ALA A 2 62.94 26.39 11.54
C ALA A 2 61.71 25.47 11.37
N ILE A 3 61.10 25.24 12.52
CA ILE A 3 59.82 24.61 12.85
C ILE A 3 58.76 25.71 12.79
N GLU A 4 57.57 25.45 12.27
CA GLU A 4 56.38 26.12 12.78
C GLU A 4 55.08 25.34 12.49
N PHE A 5 54.40 24.99 13.58
CA PHE A 5 53.04 24.47 13.64
C PHE A 5 52.07 25.64 13.45
N TYR A 6 51.02 25.49 12.63
CA TYR A 6 49.81 26.28 12.83
C TYR A 6 48.54 25.42 12.75
N PHE A 7 47.80 25.54 13.85
CA PHE A 7 46.59 24.83 14.22
C PHE A 7 45.35 25.35 13.49
N LEU A 8 44.40 24.43 13.34
CA LEU A 8 43.00 24.59 12.99
C LEU A 8 42.33 25.77 13.75
N ALA A 9 41.77 26.74 13.04
CA ALA A 9 40.87 27.74 13.62
C ALA A 9 39.41 27.28 13.42
N ILE A 10 38.79 26.79 14.50
CA ILE A 10 37.35 26.58 14.59
C ILE A 10 36.69 27.93 14.86
N PHE A 11 35.89 28.42 13.91
CA PHE A 11 34.96 29.52 14.14
C PHE A 11 33.79 29.01 15.01
N LEU A 12 33.80 29.34 16.30
CA LEU A 12 32.60 29.34 17.13
C LEU A 12 32.21 30.79 17.40
N ASN A 13 31.21 31.23 16.65
CA ASN A 13 30.53 32.49 16.84
C ASN A 13 29.46 32.29 17.91
N SER A 14 29.73 32.67 19.16
CA SER A 14 28.67 32.95 20.12
C SER A 14 29.05 34.16 20.98
N LYS A 15 28.31 35.24 20.77
CA LYS A 15 28.31 36.43 21.63
C LYS A 15 27.83 36.02 23.02
N CYS A 16 28.70 36.14 24.02
CA CYS A 16 28.30 36.29 25.41
C CYS A 16 29.15 37.42 26.00
N GLN A 17 28.56 38.61 26.03
CA GLN A 17 29.19 39.84 26.51
C GLN A 17 29.01 39.88 28.04
N GLN A 18 30.07 39.59 28.80
CA GLN A 18 30.07 39.74 30.26
C GLN A 18 30.87 40.99 30.65
N THR A 19 30.13 41.98 31.16
CA THR A 19 30.67 43.16 31.87
C THR A 19 31.29 42.70 33.18
N LEU A 20 32.59 42.98 33.36
CA LEU A 20 33.35 42.65 34.56
C LEU A 20 33.17 43.77 35.61
N ILE A 21 32.63 43.47 36.79
CA ILE A 21 32.76 44.31 38.00
C ILE A 21 33.44 43.46 39.07
N LEU A 22 34.55 43.98 39.61
CA LEU A 22 35.30 43.41 40.74
C LEU A 22 34.44 43.35 42.00
N GLY A 23 34.47 42.23 42.72
CA GLY A 23 33.84 42.09 44.04
C GLY A 23 34.05 40.72 44.67
N ILE A 24 35.02 40.66 45.59
CA ILE A 24 35.53 39.56 46.42
C ILE A 24 34.44 38.74 47.18
N TYR A 25 34.59 37.41 47.11
CA TYR A 25 34.10 36.32 48.00
C TYR A 25 32.58 36.15 48.23
N LEU A 26 32.02 35.05 47.71
CA LEU A 26 31.45 33.97 48.54
C LEU A 26 31.17 32.73 47.69
N SER A 27 31.32 31.58 48.34
CA SER A 27 31.11 30.21 47.88
C SER A 27 29.77 29.91 47.18
N SER A 28 29.81 28.83 46.39
CA SER A 28 28.74 27.94 45.94
C SER A 28 28.08 28.19 44.57
N LEU A 29 28.33 27.21 43.68
CA LEU A 29 27.39 26.63 42.71
C LEU A 29 26.55 27.62 41.89
N PHE A 30 27.14 28.14 40.82
CA PHE A 30 26.38 28.43 39.61
C PHE A 30 26.82 27.46 38.51
N LEU A 31 26.22 26.26 38.54
CA LEU A 31 26.09 25.45 37.34
C LEU A 31 25.39 26.31 36.30
N THR A 32 26.14 26.71 35.28
CA THR A 32 25.60 27.33 34.08
C THR A 32 24.68 26.31 33.41
N ALA A 33 23.38 26.41 33.69
CA ALA A 33 22.36 25.81 32.85
C ALA A 33 22.34 26.59 31.52
N CYS A 34 23.27 26.26 30.62
CA CYS A 34 23.00 26.42 29.20
C CYS A 34 21.89 25.43 28.88
N GLU A 35 20.64 25.87 29.08
CA GLU A 35 19.50 25.21 28.47
C GLU A 35 19.72 25.34 26.97
N GLN A 36 20.30 24.30 26.36
CA GLN A 36 20.29 24.13 24.92
C GLN A 36 18.82 24.17 24.54
N GLN A 37 18.38 25.34 24.08
CA GLN A 37 17.15 25.50 23.34
C GLN A 37 17.29 24.51 22.18
N LYS A 38 16.76 23.30 22.38
CA LYS A 38 16.73 22.25 21.38
C LYS A 38 16.10 22.92 20.18
N ASN A 39 16.90 23.20 19.15
CA ASN A 39 16.41 23.60 17.84
C ASN A 39 15.53 22.43 17.39
N LYS A 40 14.26 22.45 17.78
CA LYS A 40 13.25 21.53 17.28
C LYS A 40 13.14 21.92 15.82
N GLU A 41 13.66 21.07 14.95
CA GLU A 41 13.34 21.17 13.54
C GLU A 41 11.83 21.38 13.41
N PRO A 42 11.40 22.34 12.57
CA PRO A 42 9.98 22.64 12.43
C PRO A 42 9.25 21.36 12.04
N GLU A 43 8.17 21.07 12.75
CA GLU A 43 7.33 19.91 12.48
C GLU A 43 6.83 19.97 11.04
N PHE A 44 7.00 18.87 10.29
CA PHE A 44 6.54 18.79 8.92
C PHE A 44 5.04 19.06 8.84
N LYS A 45 4.65 20.00 7.96
CA LYS A 45 3.24 20.28 7.67
C LYS A 45 2.88 19.71 6.32
N ALA A 46 1.96 18.76 6.30
CA ALA A 46 1.45 18.20 5.06
C ALA A 46 0.73 19.27 4.23
N PRO A 47 0.92 19.30 2.90
CA PRO A 47 0.15 20.17 2.01
C PRO A 47 -1.35 19.92 2.14
N MET A 48 -2.15 20.96 1.93
CA MET A 48 -3.62 20.85 1.91
C MET A 48 -4.09 20.24 0.59
N GLY A 49 -5.00 19.29 0.69
CA GLY A 49 -5.73 18.71 -0.43
C GLY A 49 -6.82 19.65 -0.97
N PRO A 50 -7.43 19.29 -2.11
CA PRO A 50 -8.39 20.12 -2.82
C PRO A 50 -9.71 20.36 -2.06
N TYR A 51 -9.98 19.55 -1.02
CA TYR A 51 -11.20 19.63 -0.23
C TYR A 51 -10.98 20.19 1.18
N GLY A 52 -9.82 20.82 1.42
CA GLY A 52 -9.55 21.52 2.68
C GLY A 52 -9.11 20.63 3.84
N LEU A 53 -8.70 19.37 3.58
CA LEU A 53 -8.00 18.53 4.55
C LEU A 53 -6.53 18.36 4.15
N PRO A 54 -5.59 18.24 5.10
CA PRO A 54 -4.21 17.93 4.77
C PRO A 54 -4.11 16.54 4.13
N TYR A 55 -3.25 16.41 3.12
CA TYR A 55 -2.90 15.10 2.57
C TYR A 55 -2.31 14.20 3.66
N ARG A 56 -2.58 12.91 3.55
CA ARG A 56 -1.82 11.90 4.30
C ARG A 56 -0.53 11.61 3.53
N VAL A 57 0.61 11.72 4.19
CA VAL A 57 1.94 11.62 3.56
C VAL A 57 2.68 10.37 4.01
N GLY A 58 3.58 9.86 3.18
CA GLY A 58 4.46 8.77 3.58
C GLY A 58 5.35 8.26 2.47
N ASN A 59 6.07 7.18 2.79
CA ASN A 59 6.83 6.37 1.86
C ASN A 59 6.00 5.14 1.46
N LEU A 60 5.58 5.10 0.20
CA LEU A 60 4.89 3.96 -0.41
C LEU A 60 5.86 3.22 -1.34
N GLY A 61 6.39 2.08 -0.88
CA GLY A 61 7.23 1.21 -1.70
C GLY A 61 8.48 1.90 -2.28
N GLY A 62 9.06 2.86 -1.57
CA GLY A 62 10.22 3.65 -1.99
C GLY A 62 9.89 4.99 -2.68
N LYS A 63 8.61 5.40 -2.72
CA LYS A 63 8.18 6.69 -3.28
C LYS A 63 7.50 7.53 -2.22
N ALA A 64 7.82 8.83 -2.19
CA ALA A 64 7.04 9.78 -1.43
C ALA A 64 5.64 9.93 -2.06
N VAL A 65 4.60 9.96 -1.23
CA VAL A 65 3.21 10.07 -1.70
C VAL A 65 2.40 11.13 -0.96
N LEU A 66 1.44 11.70 -1.68
CA LEU A 66 0.32 12.46 -1.13
C LEU A 66 -0.98 11.67 -1.36
N LEU A 67 -1.64 11.26 -0.28
CA LEU A 67 -2.86 10.45 -0.32
C LEU A 67 -4.06 11.32 0.07
N GLY A 68 -4.99 11.49 -0.88
CA GLY A 68 -6.19 12.28 -0.72
C GLY A 68 -7.31 11.54 0.01
N GLU A 69 -8.50 12.10 -0.02
CA GLU A 69 -9.70 11.63 0.69
C GLU A 69 -10.34 10.38 0.07
N GLU A 70 -9.89 9.97 -1.13
CA GLU A 70 -10.26 8.70 -1.77
C GLU A 70 -9.65 7.47 -1.07
N VAL A 71 -8.58 7.65 -0.31
CA VAL A 71 -7.88 6.54 0.36
C VAL A 71 -8.59 6.15 1.67
N GLU A 72 -8.85 4.86 1.85
CA GLU A 72 -9.44 4.28 3.05
C GLU A 72 -8.47 3.30 3.74
N TRP A 73 -8.66 3.06 5.04
CA TRP A 73 -7.89 2.06 5.80
C TRP A 73 -6.36 2.20 5.71
N LEU A 74 -5.86 3.43 5.74
CA LEU A 74 -4.42 3.71 5.68
C LEU A 74 -3.71 3.21 6.94
N GLU A 75 -2.72 2.35 6.74
CA GLU A 75 -1.83 1.82 7.76
C GLU A 75 -0.37 2.21 7.49
N TYR A 76 0.32 2.66 8.53
CA TYR A 76 1.77 2.79 8.60
C TYR A 76 2.39 1.62 9.37
N GLU A 77 3.70 1.47 9.32
CA GLU A 77 4.45 0.37 9.98
C GLU A 77 4.26 0.31 11.50
N ASP A 78 4.04 1.45 12.15
CA ASP A 78 3.78 1.56 13.58
C ASP A 78 2.29 1.39 13.95
N SER A 79 1.42 1.06 12.99
CA SER A 79 -0.03 0.98 13.24
C SER A 79 -0.36 -0.11 14.25
N PRO A 80 -1.38 0.07 15.11
CA PRO A 80 -1.76 -0.92 16.12
C PRO A 80 -2.17 -2.28 15.56
N VAL A 81 -2.58 -2.33 14.29
CA VAL A 81 -2.88 -3.60 13.62
C VAL A 81 -1.61 -4.46 13.51
N LEU A 82 -0.45 -3.84 13.28
CA LEU A 82 0.86 -4.49 13.15
C LEU A 82 1.61 -4.58 14.49
N VAL A 83 1.52 -3.56 15.33
CA VAL A 83 2.19 -3.49 16.65
C VAL A 83 1.16 -3.71 17.74
N LEU A 84 1.05 -4.93 18.26
CA LEU A 84 0.00 -5.34 19.19
C LEU A 84 -0.03 -4.49 20.47
N GLU A 85 1.14 -4.09 20.97
CA GLU A 85 1.29 -3.26 22.18
C GLU A 85 0.56 -1.92 22.04
N HIS A 86 0.50 -1.37 20.83
CA HIS A 86 -0.18 -0.09 20.56
C HIS A 86 -1.71 -0.19 20.69
N ARG A 87 -2.30 -1.39 20.59
CA ARG A 87 -3.77 -1.57 20.72
C ARG A 87 -4.28 -1.26 22.11
N TYR A 88 -3.51 -1.58 23.15
CA TYR A 88 -3.96 -1.51 24.54
C TYR A 88 -3.36 -0.32 25.31
N LYS A 89 -2.27 0.27 24.81
CA LYS A 89 -1.57 1.38 25.48
C LYS A 89 -2.02 2.78 25.04
N GLY A 90 -3.06 2.88 24.21
CA GLY A 90 -3.56 4.16 23.70
C GLY A 90 -2.64 4.77 22.65
N TYR A 91 -2.59 4.14 21.48
CA TYR A 91 -1.78 4.60 20.35
C TYR A 91 -2.01 6.08 20.00
N LYS A 92 -0.92 6.84 19.98
CA LYS A 92 -0.88 8.20 19.45
C LYS A 92 0.00 8.19 18.22
N ALA A 93 -0.60 8.49 17.06
CA ALA A 93 0.15 8.53 15.82
C ALA A 93 1.27 9.60 15.93
N PRO A 94 2.53 9.24 15.62
CA PRO A 94 3.60 10.23 15.55
C PRO A 94 3.34 11.21 14.38
N PRO A 95 3.98 12.40 14.40
CA PRO A 95 4.00 13.28 13.23
C PRO A 95 4.44 12.50 11.98
N ARG A 96 3.76 12.73 10.86
CA ARG A 96 4.00 12.02 9.61
C ARG A 96 4.74 12.90 8.62
N ASP A 97 5.66 12.29 7.89
CA ASP A 97 6.46 12.89 6.83
C ASP A 97 6.68 11.86 5.71
N PHE A 98 7.48 12.19 4.70
CA PHE A 98 7.78 11.27 3.60
C PHE A 98 8.69 10.09 3.98
N ASN A 99 9.19 10.01 5.21
CA ASN A 99 9.92 8.84 5.72
C ASN A 99 9.00 7.82 6.39
N SER A 100 7.76 8.23 6.73
CA SER A 100 6.77 7.37 7.37
C SER A 100 6.35 6.23 6.42
N VAL A 101 6.79 5.01 6.70
CA VAL A 101 6.51 3.84 5.84
C VAL A 101 5.03 3.49 5.91
N ILE A 102 4.36 3.60 4.77
CA ILE A 102 3.00 3.12 4.56
C ILE A 102 3.08 1.61 4.29
N THR A 103 2.18 0.83 4.88
CA THR A 103 2.16 -0.63 4.74
C THR A 103 0.92 -1.11 4.00
N ALA A 104 -0.22 -0.44 4.19
CA ALA A 104 -1.43 -0.78 3.45
C ALA A 104 -2.39 0.39 3.32
N PHE A 105 -3.22 0.35 2.28
CA PHE A 105 -4.47 1.11 2.20
C PHE A 105 -5.41 0.54 1.15
N GLY A 106 -6.66 0.99 1.16
CA GLY A 106 -7.66 0.70 0.14
C GLY A 106 -8.04 1.95 -0.65
N VAL A 107 -8.47 1.76 -1.89
CA VAL A 107 -9.17 2.76 -2.70
C VAL A 107 -10.19 2.07 -3.59
N GLN A 108 -11.24 2.79 -4.02
CA GLN A 108 -12.22 2.24 -4.96
C GLN A 108 -12.28 3.11 -6.20
N ILE A 109 -12.34 2.48 -7.37
CA ILE A 109 -12.39 3.18 -8.66
C ILE A 109 -13.50 2.65 -9.54
N LYS A 110 -14.08 3.51 -10.36
CA LYS A 110 -14.85 3.06 -11.53
C LYS A 110 -13.87 2.82 -12.66
N TYR A 111 -13.58 1.55 -12.97
CA TYR A 111 -12.43 1.22 -13.84
C TYR A 111 -12.58 1.74 -15.27
N THR A 112 -13.79 2.00 -15.74
CA THR A 112 -14.07 2.50 -17.10
C THR A 112 -13.72 3.97 -17.26
N THR A 113 -13.89 4.78 -16.22
CA THR A 113 -13.65 6.23 -16.25
C THR A 113 -12.40 6.65 -15.49
N GLY A 114 -11.91 5.81 -14.58
CA GLY A 114 -10.80 6.12 -13.67
C GLY A 114 -11.18 7.02 -12.49
N ILE A 115 -12.47 7.31 -12.29
CA ILE A 115 -12.96 8.12 -11.18
C ILE A 115 -12.76 7.34 -9.87
N ALA A 116 -12.07 7.95 -8.91
CA ALA A 116 -11.92 7.41 -7.56
C ALA A 116 -13.14 7.75 -6.69
N LEU A 117 -13.49 6.84 -5.78
CA LEU A 117 -14.56 7.04 -4.82
C LEU A 117 -14.09 7.91 -3.67
N VAL A 118 -14.63 9.12 -3.57
CA VAL A 118 -14.47 9.97 -2.39
C VAL A 118 -15.73 9.90 -1.53
N ARG A 119 -15.59 9.48 -0.26
CA ARG A 119 -16.70 9.39 0.72
C ARG A 119 -16.81 10.62 1.62
N TYR A 120 -15.77 11.46 1.64
CA TYR A 120 -15.75 12.66 2.46
C TYR A 120 -16.86 13.64 2.06
N GLN A 121 -17.67 14.09 3.03
CA GLN A 121 -18.84 14.93 2.77
C GLN A 121 -18.49 16.33 2.24
N GLY A 122 -17.31 16.84 2.57
CA GLY A 122 -16.82 18.14 2.07
C GLY A 122 -16.33 18.11 0.61
N ALA A 123 -16.21 16.93 0.00
CA ALA A 123 -15.84 16.79 -1.41
C ALA A 123 -17.09 16.77 -2.33
N PRO A 124 -16.93 17.00 -3.66
CA PRO A 124 -17.98 16.78 -4.63
C PRO A 124 -18.57 15.36 -4.52
N GLN A 125 -19.88 15.27 -4.31
CA GLN A 125 -20.56 14.00 -4.02
C GLN A 125 -20.87 13.14 -5.25
N GLU A 126 -20.40 13.53 -6.44
CA GLU A 126 -20.74 12.87 -7.70
C GLU A 126 -20.28 11.40 -7.74
N SER A 127 -19.01 11.14 -7.40
CA SER A 127 -18.48 9.77 -7.33
C SER A 127 -19.24 8.91 -6.33
N TYR A 128 -19.60 9.47 -5.18
CA TYR A 128 -20.32 8.76 -4.12
C TYR A 128 -21.75 8.42 -4.53
N ARG A 129 -22.45 9.35 -5.21
CA ARG A 129 -23.80 9.10 -5.75
C ARG A 129 -23.78 8.01 -6.81
N GLN A 130 -22.84 8.05 -7.76
CA GLN A 130 -22.67 7.01 -8.78
C GLN A 130 -22.38 5.65 -8.14
N TYR A 131 -21.45 5.59 -7.18
CA TYR A 131 -21.14 4.36 -6.45
C TYR A 131 -22.39 3.75 -5.80
N LYS A 132 -23.15 4.53 -5.04
CA LYS A 132 -24.37 4.03 -4.38
C LYS A 132 -25.42 3.51 -5.35
N ALA A 133 -25.56 4.16 -6.51
CA ALA A 133 -26.52 3.75 -7.52
C ALA A 133 -26.12 2.44 -8.22
N GLU A 134 -24.82 2.16 -8.33
CA GLU A 134 -24.31 1.09 -9.18
C GLU A 134 -23.86 -0.16 -8.41
N ILE A 135 -23.34 -0.02 -7.18
CA ILE A 135 -22.59 -1.08 -6.49
C ILE A 135 -23.37 -2.37 -6.24
N ASP A 136 -24.70 -2.29 -6.15
CA ASP A 136 -25.57 -3.45 -5.90
C ASP A 136 -25.83 -4.28 -7.16
N SER A 137 -25.49 -3.73 -8.34
CA SER A 137 -25.59 -4.44 -9.59
C SER A 137 -24.53 -5.55 -9.69
N PRO A 138 -24.89 -6.76 -10.15
CA PRO A 138 -23.92 -7.81 -10.47
C PRO A 138 -22.97 -7.43 -11.62
N TYR A 139 -23.30 -6.35 -12.36
CA TYR A 139 -22.51 -5.80 -13.46
C TYR A 139 -21.82 -4.48 -13.10
N ASN A 140 -21.78 -4.10 -11.83
CA ASN A 140 -21.14 -2.85 -11.40
C ASN A 140 -19.68 -2.78 -11.86
N GLN A 141 -19.23 -1.57 -12.20
CA GLN A 141 -17.89 -1.31 -12.73
C GLN A 141 -16.93 -0.78 -11.65
N TRP A 142 -17.31 -0.93 -10.38
CA TRP A 142 -16.51 -0.48 -9.26
C TRP A 142 -15.53 -1.57 -8.85
N VAL A 143 -14.26 -1.19 -8.77
CA VAL A 143 -13.14 -2.05 -8.39
C VAL A 143 -12.61 -1.55 -7.08
N SER A 144 -12.52 -2.44 -6.10
CA SER A 144 -11.79 -2.18 -4.86
C SER A 144 -10.34 -2.57 -5.07
N ILE A 145 -9.43 -1.67 -4.75
CA ILE A 145 -7.99 -1.86 -4.87
C ILE A 145 -7.41 -1.87 -3.45
N GLY A 146 -6.80 -2.98 -3.07
CA GLY A 146 -5.92 -3.09 -1.91
C GLY A 146 -4.48 -2.84 -2.32
N VAL A 147 -3.77 -2.08 -1.51
CA VAL A 147 -2.35 -1.75 -1.72
C VAL A 147 -1.57 -2.32 -0.55
N ASN A 148 -0.57 -3.15 -0.82
CA ASN A 148 0.33 -3.72 0.20
C ASN A 148 1.78 -3.32 -0.11
N SER A 149 2.48 -2.86 0.92
CA SER A 149 3.87 -2.39 0.84
C SER A 149 4.60 -2.54 2.18
N GLY A 150 5.88 -2.16 2.23
CA GLY A 150 6.69 -2.31 3.45
C GLY A 150 6.72 -3.77 3.93
N VAL A 151 6.41 -3.99 5.21
CA VAL A 151 6.36 -5.33 5.82
C VAL A 151 5.28 -6.26 5.22
N ARG A 152 4.28 -5.72 4.52
CA ARG A 152 3.24 -6.50 3.82
C ARG A 152 3.57 -6.76 2.34
N TYR A 153 4.73 -6.32 1.86
CA TYR A 153 5.12 -6.51 0.47
C TYR A 153 5.61 -7.94 0.19
N HIS A 154 4.90 -8.66 -0.67
CA HIS A 154 5.23 -10.04 -1.04
C HIS A 154 5.32 -10.18 -2.57
N PRO A 155 6.47 -9.83 -3.19
CA PRO A 155 6.58 -9.74 -4.66
C PRO A 155 6.52 -11.06 -5.39
N ASN A 156 6.78 -12.19 -4.73
CA ASN A 156 6.99 -13.46 -5.41
C ASN A 156 5.67 -14.13 -5.80
N LEU A 157 5.14 -13.74 -6.97
CA LEU A 157 3.94 -14.32 -7.54
C LEU A 157 4.16 -15.76 -8.04
N ASN A 158 5.38 -16.13 -8.44
CA ASN A 158 5.69 -17.52 -8.83
C ASN A 158 5.47 -18.48 -7.65
N ASN A 159 6.00 -18.16 -6.47
CA ASN A 159 5.76 -18.96 -5.26
C ASN A 159 4.28 -18.95 -4.87
N PHE A 160 3.61 -17.81 -5.03
CA PHE A 160 2.18 -17.73 -4.77
C PHE A 160 1.39 -18.66 -5.70
N PHE A 161 1.69 -18.66 -7.00
CA PHE A 161 1.12 -19.57 -7.99
C PHE A 161 1.40 -21.05 -7.68
N ILE A 162 2.67 -21.42 -7.50
CA ILE A 162 3.09 -22.82 -7.27
C ILE A 162 2.37 -23.42 -6.07
N ASN A 163 2.17 -22.65 -4.99
CA ASN A 163 1.48 -23.11 -3.78
C ASN A 163 0.04 -23.62 -4.01
N TRP A 164 -0.61 -23.20 -5.10
CA TRP A 164 -1.96 -23.59 -5.48
C TRP A 164 -2.00 -24.65 -6.60
N THR A 165 -0.87 -25.18 -7.03
CA THR A 165 -0.81 -26.20 -8.09
C THR A 165 -0.42 -27.57 -7.54
N VAL A 166 -0.59 -28.62 -8.36
CA VAL A 166 -0.14 -29.98 -8.03
C VAL A 166 1.38 -30.06 -7.81
N ASP A 167 2.14 -29.14 -8.41
CA ASP A 167 3.60 -29.03 -8.27
C ASP A 167 4.02 -28.32 -6.99
N SER A 168 3.07 -28.00 -6.11
CA SER A 168 3.33 -27.34 -4.83
C SER A 168 4.29 -28.17 -3.96
N LYS A 169 5.46 -27.59 -3.67
CA LYS A 169 6.46 -28.19 -2.78
C LYS A 169 6.14 -27.98 -1.29
N THR A 170 5.18 -27.11 -0.98
CA THR A 170 4.78 -26.80 0.40
C THR A 170 3.69 -27.74 0.93
N ARG A 171 3.01 -28.49 0.05
CA ARG A 171 2.01 -29.49 0.42
C ARG A 171 2.46 -30.87 -0.03
N SER A 172 2.49 -31.84 0.88
CA SER A 172 2.79 -33.23 0.49
C SER A 172 1.61 -33.83 -0.29
N HIS A 173 1.88 -34.78 -1.19
CA HIS A 173 0.83 -35.50 -1.90
C HIS A 173 -0.19 -36.13 -0.93
N LYS A 174 0.30 -36.74 0.17
CA LYS A 174 -0.56 -37.27 1.24
C LYS A 174 -1.48 -36.20 1.85
N ASN A 175 -0.97 -34.99 2.08
CA ASN A 175 -1.79 -33.89 2.56
C ASN A 175 -2.85 -33.48 1.54
N MET A 176 -2.48 -33.32 0.26
CA MET A 176 -3.43 -32.97 -0.80
C MET A 176 -4.57 -33.99 -0.90
N VAL A 177 -4.26 -35.29 -0.89
CA VAL A 177 -5.25 -36.39 -0.90
C VAL A 177 -6.17 -36.30 0.32
N ASN A 178 -5.61 -36.15 1.53
CA ASN A 178 -6.38 -36.07 2.77
C ASN A 178 -7.29 -34.83 2.83
N THR A 179 -6.96 -33.77 2.08
CA THR A 179 -7.75 -32.54 1.99
C THR A 179 -8.59 -32.45 0.72
N ASN A 180 -8.83 -33.56 0.00
CA ASN A 180 -9.58 -33.59 -1.25
C ASN A 180 -9.11 -32.56 -2.29
N TYR A 181 -7.80 -32.27 -2.31
CA TYR A 181 -7.19 -31.29 -3.20
C TYR A 181 -7.81 -29.88 -3.14
N ILE A 182 -8.40 -29.50 -1.99
CA ILE A 182 -8.98 -28.17 -1.81
C ILE A 182 -7.91 -27.09 -2.10
N TYR A 183 -8.30 -26.13 -2.95
CA TYR A 183 -7.46 -25.07 -3.47
C TYR A 183 -6.29 -25.51 -4.36
N ILE A 184 -6.31 -26.74 -4.87
CA ILE A 184 -5.38 -27.17 -5.92
C ILE A 184 -6.03 -26.96 -7.28
N TYR A 185 -5.28 -26.40 -8.21
CA TYR A 185 -5.71 -26.14 -9.58
C TYR A 185 -4.82 -26.89 -10.58
N ILE A 186 -5.43 -27.27 -11.70
CA ILE A 186 -4.78 -27.94 -12.83
C ILE A 186 -4.95 -27.09 -14.08
N LEU A 187 -3.94 -27.09 -14.95
CA LEU A 187 -3.99 -26.37 -16.21
C LEU A 187 -5.19 -26.88 -17.03
N ALA A 188 -6.01 -25.98 -17.53
CA ALA A 188 -7.07 -26.30 -18.47
C ALA A 188 -6.53 -26.10 -19.89
N ASP A 189 -6.96 -26.95 -20.84
CA ASP A 189 -6.64 -26.82 -22.27
C ASP A 189 -7.40 -25.67 -22.94
N LYS A 190 -7.44 -24.51 -22.28
CA LYS A 190 -8.17 -23.32 -22.71
C LYS A 190 -7.44 -22.06 -22.27
N GLN A 191 -7.18 -21.17 -23.22
CA GLN A 191 -6.87 -19.78 -22.94
C GLN A 191 -8.16 -18.95 -22.94
N GLU A 192 -8.23 -17.95 -22.05
CA GLU A 192 -9.39 -17.08 -21.93
C GLU A 192 -8.92 -15.64 -21.70
N PHE A 193 -9.32 -14.71 -22.59
CA PHE A 193 -8.93 -13.29 -22.52
C PHE A 193 -7.41 -13.03 -22.43
N GLY A 194 -6.62 -13.86 -23.10
CA GLY A 194 -5.15 -13.78 -23.06
C GLY A 194 -4.53 -14.29 -21.77
N LEU A 195 -5.27 -15.09 -20.99
CA LEU A 195 -4.81 -15.73 -19.75
C LEU A 195 -4.83 -17.26 -19.90
N GLU A 196 -3.87 -17.93 -19.27
CA GLU A 196 -3.90 -19.37 -19.06
C GLU A 196 -4.92 -19.70 -17.97
N LYS A 197 -5.90 -20.56 -18.29
CA LYS A 197 -6.92 -20.95 -17.33
C LYS A 197 -6.47 -22.19 -16.56
N TYR A 198 -6.65 -22.16 -15.26
CA TYR A 198 -6.48 -23.28 -14.35
C TYR A 198 -7.82 -23.59 -13.68
N ALA A 199 -8.29 -24.82 -13.86
CA ALA A 199 -9.53 -25.31 -13.27
C ALA A 199 -9.25 -25.91 -11.87
N PRO A 200 -10.22 -25.85 -10.94
CA PRO A 200 -10.11 -26.54 -9.66
C PRO A 200 -9.94 -28.06 -9.89
N HIS A 201 -9.14 -28.70 -9.05
CA HIS A 201 -8.89 -30.14 -9.15
C HIS A 201 -10.22 -30.94 -9.10
N PRO A 202 -10.40 -32.00 -9.91
CA PRO A 202 -11.67 -32.74 -9.97
C PRO A 202 -12.14 -33.29 -8.62
N GLU A 203 -11.23 -33.76 -7.77
CA GLU A 203 -11.57 -34.22 -6.40
C GLU A 203 -12.08 -33.08 -5.50
N TRP A 204 -11.58 -31.85 -5.67
CA TRP A 204 -12.12 -30.70 -4.94
C TRP A 204 -13.55 -30.39 -5.41
N VAL A 205 -13.78 -30.41 -6.73
CA VAL A 205 -15.12 -30.22 -7.31
C VAL A 205 -16.09 -31.31 -6.86
N LYS A 206 -15.64 -32.57 -6.80
CA LYS A 206 -16.46 -33.70 -6.32
C LYS A 206 -16.81 -33.57 -4.85
N PHE A 207 -15.90 -33.08 -4.03
CA PHE A 207 -16.10 -32.91 -2.58
C PHE A 207 -17.01 -31.72 -2.24
N SER A 208 -16.81 -30.56 -2.89
CA SER A 208 -17.49 -29.31 -2.52
C SER A 208 -18.56 -28.84 -3.51
N GLY A 209 -18.60 -29.38 -4.72
CA GLY A 209 -19.38 -28.84 -5.83
C GLY A 209 -18.70 -27.66 -6.51
N TYR A 210 -18.89 -27.51 -7.83
CA TYR A 210 -18.20 -26.48 -8.60
C TYR A 210 -18.50 -25.05 -8.13
N THR A 211 -19.71 -24.77 -7.66
CA THR A 211 -20.13 -23.43 -7.19
C THR A 211 -19.35 -22.96 -5.96
N GLU A 212 -18.78 -23.88 -5.19
CA GLU A 212 -17.97 -23.61 -3.99
C GLU A 212 -16.47 -23.52 -4.30
N THR A 213 -16.10 -23.54 -5.59
CA THR A 213 -14.72 -23.44 -6.05
C THR A 213 -14.43 -22.08 -6.69
N LYS A 214 -13.19 -21.91 -7.14
CA LYS A 214 -12.77 -20.77 -7.96
C LYS A 214 -12.11 -21.30 -9.23
N ASP A 215 -12.10 -20.47 -10.27
CA ASP A 215 -11.18 -20.62 -11.39
C ASP A 215 -9.96 -19.73 -11.13
N MET A 216 -8.78 -20.18 -11.56
CA MET A 216 -7.55 -19.40 -11.51
C MET A 216 -7.11 -19.04 -12.94
N TYR A 217 -6.63 -17.82 -13.15
CA TYR A 217 -6.14 -17.35 -14.43
C TYR A 217 -4.77 -16.70 -14.25
N ILE A 218 -3.85 -17.01 -15.16
CA ILE A 218 -2.45 -16.61 -15.05
C ILE A 218 -2.02 -15.85 -16.30
N GLN A 219 -1.30 -14.74 -16.09
CA GLN A 219 -0.47 -14.12 -17.12
C GLN A 219 1.00 -14.36 -16.77
N THR A 220 1.77 -14.90 -17.70
CA THR A 220 3.23 -15.01 -17.63
C THR A 220 3.91 -14.01 -18.57
N ASP A 221 5.17 -13.68 -18.29
CA ASP A 221 6.05 -13.03 -19.25
C ASP A 221 6.67 -14.05 -20.22
N SER A 222 7.47 -13.58 -21.18
CA SER A 222 8.13 -14.43 -22.17
C SER A 222 9.15 -15.41 -21.59
N THR A 223 9.55 -15.23 -20.33
CA THR A 223 10.49 -16.11 -19.61
C THR A 223 9.77 -17.11 -18.68
N GLY A 224 8.44 -17.05 -18.63
CA GLY A 224 7.61 -17.91 -17.79
C GLY A 224 7.39 -17.37 -16.37
N ASN A 225 7.80 -16.14 -16.04
CA ASN A 225 7.51 -15.56 -14.73
C ASN A 225 6.05 -15.10 -14.66
N VAL A 226 5.38 -15.43 -13.56
CA VAL A 226 4.01 -15.01 -13.30
C VAL A 226 3.95 -13.51 -13.02
N MET A 227 3.23 -12.80 -13.89
CA MET A 227 3.02 -11.36 -13.82
C MET A 227 1.68 -10.97 -13.19
N THR A 228 0.66 -11.82 -13.33
CA THR A 228 -0.67 -11.57 -12.79
C THR A 228 -1.35 -12.89 -12.46
N ILE A 229 -2.01 -12.93 -11.30
CA ILE A 229 -2.83 -14.07 -10.87
C ILE A 229 -4.24 -13.56 -10.60
N ILE A 230 -5.25 -14.22 -11.14
CA ILE A 230 -6.65 -13.88 -10.93
C ILE A 230 -7.40 -15.10 -10.41
N PHE A 231 -8.09 -14.97 -9.29
CA PHE A 231 -9.01 -15.99 -8.78
C PHE A 231 -10.45 -15.51 -8.90
N CYS A 232 -11.31 -16.25 -9.60
CA CYS A 232 -12.71 -15.89 -9.77
C CYS A 232 -13.62 -16.95 -9.13
N THR A 233 -14.52 -16.53 -8.24
CA THR A 233 -15.49 -17.44 -7.61
C THR A 233 -16.47 -18.00 -8.63
N ASN A 234 -16.77 -19.30 -8.53
CA ASN A 234 -17.76 -19.99 -9.37
C ASN A 234 -19.19 -19.95 -8.80
N SER A 235 -19.39 -19.29 -7.65
CA SER A 235 -20.68 -19.14 -6.99
C SER A 235 -21.71 -18.41 -7.87
N VAL A 236 -22.98 -18.82 -7.75
CA VAL A 236 -24.12 -18.35 -8.58
C VAL A 236 -25.04 -17.37 -7.86
N VAL A 237 -24.61 -16.81 -6.72
CA VAL A 237 -25.42 -15.86 -5.97
C VAL A 237 -25.69 -14.61 -6.81
N LYS A 238 -26.92 -14.11 -6.76
CA LYS A 238 -27.35 -12.91 -7.50
C LYS A 238 -27.08 -11.65 -6.65
N GLU A 239 -26.85 -10.50 -7.29
CA GLU A 239 -26.66 -9.17 -6.64
C GLU A 239 -25.31 -8.93 -5.92
N ARG A 240 -25.29 -8.37 -4.70
CA ARG A 240 -24.07 -7.99 -3.95
C ARG A 240 -23.08 -9.15 -3.72
N SER A 241 -23.54 -10.37 -3.86
CA SER A 241 -22.72 -11.58 -3.72
C SER A 241 -22.45 -12.26 -5.06
N ALA A 242 -22.72 -11.56 -6.18
CA ALA A 242 -22.35 -11.99 -7.52
C ALA A 242 -20.89 -12.45 -7.57
N PRO A 243 -20.58 -13.44 -8.42
CA PRO A 243 -19.23 -13.96 -8.50
C PRO A 243 -18.22 -12.85 -8.76
N ARG A 244 -17.13 -12.86 -7.98
CA ARG A 244 -16.07 -11.85 -8.01
C ARG A 244 -14.74 -12.47 -8.39
N CYS A 245 -13.88 -11.63 -8.92
CA CYS A 245 -12.48 -11.93 -9.15
C CYS A 245 -11.61 -11.11 -8.20
N ASN A 246 -10.53 -11.73 -7.71
CA ASN A 246 -9.42 -11.06 -7.05
C ASN A 246 -8.18 -11.20 -7.95
N MET A 247 -7.60 -10.08 -8.37
CA MET A 247 -6.42 -10.02 -9.24
C MET A 247 -5.23 -9.45 -8.47
N TYR A 248 -4.08 -10.12 -8.55
CA TYR A 248 -2.85 -9.75 -7.87
C TYR A 248 -1.73 -9.48 -8.86
N TRP A 249 -1.02 -8.37 -8.69
CA TRP A 249 0.18 -8.02 -9.47
C TRP A 249 1.08 -7.04 -8.71
N ASN A 250 2.34 -6.90 -9.14
CA ASN A 250 3.28 -5.94 -8.57
C ASN A 250 3.40 -4.68 -9.44
N LEU A 251 3.70 -3.54 -8.82
CA LEU A 251 3.94 -2.26 -9.51
C LEU A 251 5.42 -1.99 -9.81
N GLU A 252 6.28 -2.98 -9.62
CA GLU A 252 7.69 -2.88 -9.98
C GLU A 252 7.86 -2.70 -11.50
N PRO A 253 8.93 -2.00 -11.94
CA PRO A 253 10.00 -1.39 -11.12
C PRO A 253 9.66 0.00 -10.57
N PHE A 254 8.43 0.51 -10.77
CA PHE A 254 8.08 1.87 -10.37
C PHE A 254 8.05 2.07 -8.84
N MET A 255 7.43 1.14 -8.11
CA MET A 255 7.43 1.09 -6.65
C MET A 255 7.26 -0.34 -6.13
N LYS A 256 7.81 -0.61 -4.95
CA LYS A 256 7.72 -1.90 -4.24
C LYS A 256 6.36 -2.06 -3.56
N VAL A 257 5.35 -2.27 -4.39
CA VAL A 257 3.96 -2.40 -4.00
C VAL A 257 3.35 -3.61 -4.71
N GLN A 258 2.59 -4.40 -3.95
CA GLN A 258 1.67 -5.39 -4.51
C GLN A 258 0.25 -4.81 -4.48
N LEU A 259 -0.46 -4.95 -5.59
CA LEU A 259 -1.84 -4.53 -5.73
C LEU A 259 -2.75 -5.75 -5.76
N GLU A 260 -3.89 -5.64 -5.10
CA GLU A 260 -5.03 -6.54 -5.22
C GLU A 260 -6.21 -5.76 -5.79
N ALA A 261 -6.81 -6.21 -6.89
CA ALA A 261 -8.07 -5.66 -7.39
C ALA A 261 -9.19 -6.68 -7.23
N ARG A 262 -10.28 -6.26 -6.58
CA ARG A 262 -11.52 -7.01 -6.43
C ARG A 262 -12.61 -6.41 -7.31
N PHE A 263 -13.15 -7.21 -8.23
CA PHE A 263 -14.14 -6.76 -9.22
C PHE A 263 -15.14 -7.86 -9.58
N ALA A 264 -16.26 -7.50 -10.21
CA ALA A 264 -17.28 -8.45 -10.63
C ALA A 264 -16.76 -9.36 -11.77
N ARG A 265 -17.02 -10.67 -11.69
CA ARG A 265 -16.47 -11.67 -12.62
C ARG A 265 -16.84 -11.41 -14.09
N VAL A 266 -17.98 -10.79 -14.33
CA VAL A 266 -18.44 -10.40 -15.68
C VAL A 266 -17.46 -9.47 -16.40
N HIS A 267 -16.61 -8.76 -15.65
CA HIS A 267 -15.57 -7.86 -16.16
C HIS A 267 -14.19 -8.51 -16.25
N LEU A 268 -14.09 -9.85 -16.12
CA LEU A 268 -12.82 -10.57 -16.32
C LEU A 268 -12.20 -10.28 -17.68
N LYS A 269 -13.01 -10.14 -18.73
CA LYS A 269 -12.54 -9.75 -20.08
C LYS A 269 -11.82 -8.39 -20.11
N ASP A 270 -12.07 -7.53 -19.13
CA ASP A 270 -11.54 -6.17 -19.03
C ASP A 270 -10.37 -6.07 -18.02
N TRP A 271 -9.81 -7.21 -17.59
CA TRP A 271 -8.77 -7.27 -16.55
C TRP A 271 -7.55 -6.38 -16.84
N GLN A 272 -7.14 -6.26 -18.11
CA GLN A 272 -6.02 -5.39 -18.52
C GLN A 272 -6.35 -3.90 -18.32
N LEU A 273 -7.59 -3.50 -18.60
CA LEU A 273 -8.05 -2.12 -18.38
C LEU A 273 -8.17 -1.82 -16.88
N ILE A 274 -8.70 -2.76 -16.10
CA ILE A 274 -8.73 -2.68 -14.64
C ILE A 274 -7.33 -2.48 -14.09
N ARG A 275 -6.36 -3.31 -14.51
CA ARG A 275 -4.95 -3.17 -14.11
C ARG A 275 -4.42 -1.79 -14.49
N LYS A 276 -4.50 -1.40 -15.77
CA LYS A 276 -3.99 -0.12 -16.28
C LYS A 276 -4.51 1.08 -15.48
N ASN A 277 -5.81 1.15 -15.23
CA ASN A 277 -6.40 2.30 -14.53
C ASN A 277 -6.16 2.27 -13.03
N SER A 278 -6.06 1.08 -12.42
CA SER A 278 -5.60 0.92 -11.04
C SER A 278 -4.18 1.42 -10.87
N GLU A 279 -3.26 1.00 -11.75
CA GLU A 279 -1.87 1.45 -11.73
C GLU A 279 -1.77 2.96 -11.93
N LYS A 280 -2.54 3.53 -12.87
CA LYS A 280 -2.57 4.98 -13.12
C LYS A 280 -2.95 5.75 -11.87
N LEU A 281 -3.97 5.32 -11.13
CA LEU A 281 -4.38 5.96 -9.89
C LEU A 281 -3.27 5.86 -8.83
N ILE A 282 -2.74 4.67 -8.55
CA ILE A 282 -1.72 4.50 -7.50
C ILE A 282 -0.45 5.28 -7.83
N LYS A 283 -0.04 5.30 -9.11
CA LYS A 283 1.11 6.09 -9.58
C LYS A 283 0.88 7.60 -9.43
N SER A 284 -0.36 8.07 -9.51
CA SER A 284 -0.70 9.51 -9.39
C SER A 284 -0.46 10.10 -8.00
N PHE A 285 -0.37 9.26 -6.97
CA PHE A 285 -0.07 9.70 -5.61
C PHE A 285 1.41 10.02 -5.42
N ALA A 286 2.29 9.49 -6.27
CA ALA A 286 3.73 9.68 -6.15
C ALA A 286 4.11 11.12 -6.50
N VAL A 287 4.96 11.70 -5.66
CA VAL A 287 5.46 13.07 -5.80
C VAL A 287 6.97 13.12 -5.62
N ASP A 288 7.59 14.20 -6.12
CA ASP A 288 8.96 14.56 -5.71
C ASP A 288 8.88 15.52 -4.51
N PRO A 289 9.36 15.14 -3.31
CA PRO A 289 9.38 16.03 -2.16
C PRO A 289 10.12 17.35 -2.41
N LYS A 290 11.10 17.36 -3.32
CA LYS A 290 11.86 18.58 -3.65
C LYS A 290 11.00 19.60 -4.36
N THR A 291 10.07 19.17 -5.21
CA THR A 291 9.16 20.09 -5.92
C THR A 291 8.11 20.69 -4.98
N LEU A 292 7.83 20.07 -3.83
CA LEU A 292 6.88 20.58 -2.85
C LEU A 292 7.46 21.69 -1.96
N LYS A 293 8.76 21.61 -1.61
CA LYS A 293 9.43 22.62 -0.79
C LYS A 293 9.42 24.02 -1.42
N HIS A 294 9.44 24.10 -2.75
CA HIS A 294 9.41 25.36 -3.50
C HIS A 294 8.01 26.00 -3.62
N ILE A 295 6.94 25.33 -3.19
CA ILE A 295 5.57 25.87 -3.23
C ILE A 295 5.15 26.47 -1.87
N THR A 296 5.86 26.09 -0.80
CA THR A 296 5.55 26.49 0.59
C THR A 296 6.44 27.62 1.12
N GLU A 297 7.35 28.13 0.31
CA GLU A 297 8.13 29.37 0.54
C GLU A 297 7.53 30.52 -0.28
#